data_AF-A0A0Q4CXN8-F1
#
_entry.id   AF-A0A0Q4CXN8-F1
#
_cell.length_a   1.000
_cell.length_b   1.000
_cell.length_c   1.000
_cell.angle_alpha   90.00
_cell.angle_beta   90.00
_cell.angle_gamma   90.00
#
_symmetry.space_group_name_H-M   'P 1'
#
loop_
_entity.id
_entity.type
_entity.pdbx_description
1 polymer ?
#
loop_
_entity_poly.entity_id
_entity_poly.type
_entity_poly.pdbx_seq_one_letter_code
_entity_poly.pdbx_strand_id
1 'polypeptide(L)' 'MAKLFATLPIIAAILYAASIGWMIWFTFAFFGFNWNLSDIGGKVGFGAVALSPIPVIIYCFRRARSLRQQS' A
#
# COMPACT_ATOMS: atom_id res chain seq x y z
N MET A 1 -20.59 9.95 15.01
CA MET A 1 -20.18 8.58 14.63
C MET A 1 -19.70 8.47 13.18
N ALA A 2 -20.38 9.08 12.18
CA ALA A 2 -20.00 9.00 10.76
C ALA A 2 -18.54 9.39 10.43
N LYS A 3 -17.97 10.40 11.11
CA LYS A 3 -16.56 10.78 10.95
C LYS A 3 -15.58 9.65 11.32
N LEU A 4 -15.86 8.87 12.37
CA LEU A 4 -15.00 7.77 12.82
C LEU A 4 -14.96 6.64 11.79
N PHE A 5 -16.12 6.30 11.20
CA PHE A 5 -16.23 5.30 10.13
C PHE A 5 -15.56 5.73 8.82
N ALA A 6 -15.51 7.03 8.53
CA ALA A 6 -14.79 7.55 7.38
C ALA A 6 -13.27 7.58 7.57
N THR A 7 -12.78 7.72 8.81
CA THR A 7 -11.34 7.77 9.12
C THR A 7 -10.71 6.38 9.21
N LEU A 8 -11.46 5.38 9.66
CA LEU A 8 -11.00 3.98 9.79
C LEU A 8 -10.37 3.38 8.52
N PRO A 9 -10.99 3.48 7.32
CA PRO A 9 -10.39 2.95 6.08
C PRO A 9 -9.15 3.73 5.64
N ILE A 10 -9.04 5.01 5.99
CA ILE A 10 -7.87 5.85 5.68
C ILE A 10 -6.68 5.42 6.54
N ILE A 11 -6.90 5.24 7.86
CA ILE A 11 -5.86 4.74 8.77
C ILE A 11 -5.39 3.35 8.34
N ALA A 12 -6.31 2.45 7.99
CA ALA A 12 -5.97 1.12 7.49
C ALA A 12 -5.13 1.18 6.20
N ALA A 13 -5.45 2.08 5.27
CA ALA A 13 -4.68 2.26 4.04
C ALA A 13 -3.28 2.81 4.31
N ILE A 14 -3.13 3.75 5.25
CA ILE A 14 -1.83 4.31 5.66
C ILE A 14 -0.98 3.23 6.33
N LEU A 15 -1.54 2.47 7.25
CA LEU A 15 -0.83 1.36 7.92
C LEU A 15 -0.41 0.30 6.92
N TYR A 16 -1.27 -0.05 5.97
CA TYR A 16 -0.93 -0.99 4.89
C TYR A 16 0.24 -0.48 4.03
N ALA A 17 0.20 0.79 3.60
CA ALA A 17 1.29 1.40 2.83
C ALA A 17 2.59 1.45 3.64
N ALA A 18 2.52 1.76 4.94
CA ALA A 18 3.68 1.75 5.82
C ALA A 18 4.28 0.34 5.99
N SER A 19 3.46 -0.70 6.12
CA SER A 19 3.93 -2.09 6.19
C SER A 19 4.63 -2.53 4.90
N ILE A 20 4.06 -2.19 3.74
CA ILE A 20 4.69 -2.48 2.44
C ILE A 20 6.01 -1.72 2.29
N GLY A 21 6.04 -0.43 2.62
CA GLY A 21 7.27 0.37 2.60
C GLY A 21 8.34 -0.19 3.54
N TRP A 22 7.95 -0.66 4.73
CA TRP A 22 8.85 -1.32 5.67
C TRP A 22 9.41 -2.63 5.11
N MET A 23 8.56 -3.48 4.52
CA MET A 23 9.00 -4.74 3.88
C MET A 23 9.99 -4.49 2.74
N ILE A 24 9.70 -3.50 1.88
CA ILE A 24 10.57 -3.09 0.77
C ILE A 24 11.91 -2.63 1.32
N TRP A 25 11.91 -1.71 2.29
CA TRP A 25 13.12 -1.21 2.93
C TRP A 25 13.94 -2.32 3.58
N PHE A 26 13.29 -3.21 4.32
CA PHE A 26 13.93 -4.37 4.95
C PHE A 26 14.53 -5.32 3.90
N THR A 27 13.84 -5.55 2.79
CA THR A 27 14.35 -6.37 1.69
C THR A 27 15.64 -5.78 1.13
N PHE A 28 15.70 -4.46 0.91
CA PHE A 28 16.94 -3.80 0.48
C PHE A 28 18.04 -3.82 1.53
N ALA A 29 17.70 -3.61 2.81
CA ALA A 29 18.67 -3.56 3.89
C ALA A 29 19.34 -4.92 4.15
N PHE A 30 18.62 -6.03 4.00
CA PHE A 30 19.12 -7.38 4.28
C PHE A 30 19.67 -8.11 3.06
N PHE A 31 19.05 -7.95 1.89
CA PHE A 31 19.47 -8.66 0.67
C PHE A 31 20.40 -7.82 -0.22
N GLY A 32 20.52 -6.51 0.04
CA GLY A 32 21.31 -5.59 -0.75
C GLY A 32 20.78 -5.37 -2.17
N PHE A 33 21.37 -4.45 -2.92
CA PHE A 33 21.01 -4.17 -4.32
C PHE A 33 21.55 -5.23 -5.30
N ASN A 34 21.80 -6.47 -4.86
CA ASN A 34 22.29 -7.56 -5.71
C ASN A 34 21.16 -8.13 -6.58
N TRP A 35 20.51 -7.25 -7.35
CA TRP A 35 19.51 -7.59 -8.35
C TRP A 35 20.21 -8.16 -9.58
N ASN A 36 20.58 -9.44 -9.49
CA ASN A 36 21.07 -10.20 -10.62
C ASN A 36 20.10 -10.03 -11.80
N LEU A 37 20.60 -9.54 -12.95
CA LEU A 37 19.74 -9.09 -14.04
C LEU A 37 18.84 -10.19 -14.65
N SER A 38 19.13 -11.47 -14.39
CA SER A 38 18.35 -12.59 -14.94
C SER A 38 17.03 -12.85 -14.20
N ASP A 39 16.80 -12.27 -13.02
CA ASP A 39 15.59 -12.53 -12.23
C ASP A 39 14.49 -11.48 -12.47
N ILE A 40 13.96 -11.49 -13.70
CA ILE A 40 12.89 -10.58 -14.15
C ILE A 40 11.60 -10.81 -13.34
N GLY A 41 11.32 -12.05 -12.95
CA GLY A 41 10.16 -12.41 -12.13
C GLY A 41 10.16 -11.76 -10.77
N GLY A 42 11.32 -11.76 -10.08
CA GLY A 42 11.50 -11.07 -8.80
C GLY A 42 11.25 -9.56 -8.90
N LYS A 43 11.73 -8.91 -9.98
CA LYS A 43 11.55 -7.46 -10.19
C LYS A 43 10.09 -7.08 -10.46
N VAL A 44 9.40 -7.84 -11.30
CA VAL A 44 7.98 -7.60 -11.60
C VAL A 44 7.12 -7.85 -10.36
N GLY A 45 7.38 -8.93 -9.62
CA GLY A 45 6.71 -9.21 -8.35
C GLY A 45 6.93 -8.11 -7.32
N PHE A 46 8.17 -7.63 -7.17
CA PHE A 46 8.50 -6.55 -6.25
C PHE A 46 7.86 -5.22 -6.65
N GLY A 47 7.84 -4.89 -7.94
CA GLY A 47 7.13 -3.73 -8.46
C GLY A 47 5.62 -3.82 -8.22
N ALA A 48 5.02 -5.00 -8.43
CA ALA A 48 3.61 -5.23 -8.16
C ALA A 48 3.27 -5.07 -6.67
N VAL A 49 4.14 -5.55 -5.77
CA VAL A 49 4.00 -5.37 -4.31
C VAL A 49 4.18 -3.90 -3.92
N ALA A 50 5.13 -3.18 -4.52
CA ALA A 50 5.31 -1.76 -4.27
C ALA A 50 4.13 -0.89 -4.75
N LEU A 51 3.46 -1.31 -5.82
CA LEU A 51 2.30 -0.62 -6.37
C LEU A 51 0.97 -1.09 -5.77
N SER A 52 0.94 -2.22 -5.05
CA SER A 52 -0.27 -2.75 -4.41
C SER A 52 -1.00 -1.79 -3.45
N PRO A 53 -0.35 -0.83 -2.76
CA PRO A 53 -1.04 0.13 -1.91
C PRO A 53 -1.90 1.13 -2.69
N ILE A 54 -1.56 1.42 -3.93
CA ILE A 54 -2.24 2.44 -4.75
C ILE A 54 -3.74 2.13 -4.95
N PRO A 55 -4.14 0.94 -5.45
CA PRO A 55 -5.56 0.62 -5.60
C PRO A 55 -6.31 0.58 -4.27
N VAL A 56 -5.67 0.15 -3.18
CA VAL A 56 -6.26 0.15 -1.83
C VAL A 56 -6.55 1.57 -1.36
N ILE A 57 -5.58 2.48 -1.52
CA ILE A 57 -5.73 3.90 -1.18
C ILE A 57 -6.87 4.53 -2.00
N ILE A 58 -6.92 4.29 -3.31
CA ILE A 58 -7.98 4.80 -4.19
C ILE A 58 -9.36 4.28 -3.74
N TYR A 59 -9.47 2.98 -3.43
CA TYR A 59 -10.71 2.39 -2.92
C TYR A 59 -11.14 3.03 -1.59
N CYS A 60 -10.22 3.21 -0.64
CA CYS A 60 -10.49 3.84 0.64
C CYS A 60 -10.96 5.30 0.48
N PHE A 61 -10.34 6.08 -0.43
CA PHE A 61 -10.78 7.45 -0.73
C PHE A 61 -12.17 7.49 -1.35
N ARG A 62 -12.47 6.61 -2.31
CA ARG A 62 -13.81 6.51 -2.92
C ARG A 62 -14.87 6.16 -1.88
N ARG A 63 -14.58 5.21 -0.99
CA ARG A 63 -15.48 4.80 0.09
C ARG A 63 -15.69 5.91 1.11
N ALA A 64 -14.63 6.60 1.52
CA ALA A 64 -14.72 7.74 2.43
C ALA A 64 -15.55 8.89 1.82
N ARG A 65 -15.45 9.13 0.50
CA ARG A 65 -16.27 10.14 -0.20
C ARG A 65 -17.74 9.75 -0.24
N SER A 66 -18.05 8.49 -0.54
CA SER A 66 -19.43 7.99 -0.56
C SER A 66 -20.10 8.09 0.82
N LEU A 67 -19.36 7.76 1.89
CA LEU A 67 -19.86 7.88 3.27
C LEU A 67 -20.12 9.32 3.70
N ARG A 68 -19.36 10.30 3.18
CA ARG A 68 -19.60 11.73 3.44
C ARG A 68 -20.81 12.31 2.70
N GLN A 69 -21.24 11.69 1.60
CA GLN A 69 -22.43 12.14 0.85
C GLN A 69 -23.75 11.62 1.44
N GLN A 70 -23.69 10.64 2.34
CA GLN A 70 -24.85 10.05 3.03
C GLN A 70 -25.12 10.63 4.42
N SER A 71 -24.25 11.52 4.93
CA SER A 71 -24.39 12.20 6.22
C SER A 71 -24.76 13.66 6.03
#